data_AF-A0A2N2KCQ0-F1
#
_entry.id   AF-A0A2N2KCQ0-F1
#
_cell.length_a   1.000
_cell.length_b   1.000
_cell.length_c   1.000
_cell.angle_alpha   90.00
_cell.angle_beta   90.00
_cell.angle_gamma   90.00
#
_symmetry.space_group_name_H-M   'P 1'
#
loop_
_entity.id
_entity.type
_entity.pdbx_description
1 polymer ?
#
loop_
_entity_poly.entity_id
_entity_poly.type
_entity_poly.pdbx_seq_one_letter_code
_entity_poly.pdbx_strand_id
1 'polypeptide(L)'
;MAIDQETKERARELYVFDGLTLEQVAKETGVPESTVKRWSADEGWTDERREHKATLADIRRNTLQLRKAFVAKAMGSLDPQDVYAAVRLEALAQRGQKKEEQVQVDVDRPKLFIEDMEFIASTLKEIDPEGLKILARSFDEIVTRWKAQNEKAA
;
A
#
# COMPACT_ATOMS: atom_id res chain seq x y z
N MET A 1 -17.92 -3.95 28.34
CA MET A 1 -17.12 -2.92 27.63
C MET A 1 -17.96 -2.50 26.44
N ALA A 2 -18.55 -1.30 26.47
CA ALA A 2 -19.30 -0.77 25.34
C ALA A 2 -18.26 -0.50 24.25
N ILE A 3 -18.26 -1.33 23.21
CA ILE A 3 -17.34 -1.11 22.09
C ILE A 3 -17.90 0.05 21.29
N ASP A 4 -17.04 1.02 21.00
CA ASP A 4 -17.39 2.23 20.31
C ASP A 4 -17.87 1.91 18.89
N GLN A 5 -19.03 2.47 18.51
CA GLN A 5 -19.61 2.28 17.17
C GLN A 5 -18.65 2.76 16.09
N GLU A 6 -17.83 3.77 16.38
CA GLU A 6 -16.79 4.27 15.49
C GLU A 6 -15.72 3.20 15.20
N THR A 7 -15.30 2.44 16.22
CA THR A 7 -14.33 1.35 16.04
C THR A 7 -14.90 0.21 15.20
N LYS A 8 -16.19 -0.11 15.37
CA LYS A 8 -16.87 -1.12 14.55
C LYS A 8 -16.97 -0.69 13.09
N GLU A 9 -17.34 0.56 12.84
CA GLU A 9 -17.39 1.11 11.48
C GLU A 9 -16.01 1.12 10.83
N ARG A 10 -14.98 1.55 11.57
CA ARG A 10 -13.60 1.52 11.07
C ARG A 10 -13.14 0.10 10.73
N ALA A 11 -13.47 -0.88 11.58
CA ALA A 11 -13.17 -2.29 11.31
C ALA A 11 -13.86 -2.81 10.05
N ARG A 12 -15.12 -2.39 9.83
CA ARG A 12 -15.88 -2.70 8.63
C ARG A 12 -15.21 -2.12 7.39
N GLU A 13 -14.84 -0.84 7.42
CA GLU A 13 -14.18 -0.18 6.29
C GLU A 13 -12.89 -0.89 5.87
N LEU A 14 -12.03 -1.19 6.86
CA LEU A 14 -10.76 -1.89 6.63
C LEU A 14 -10.97 -3.27 5.98
N TYR A 15 -12.02 -3.99 6.38
CA TYR A 15 -12.33 -5.31 5.82
C TYR A 15 -12.96 -5.23 4.43
N VAL A 16 -14.02 -4.43 4.29
CA VAL A 16 -14.90 -4.37 3.11
C VAL A 16 -14.25 -3.60 1.96
N PHE A 17 -13.73 -2.40 2.25
CA PHE A 17 -13.24 -1.47 1.23
C PHE A 17 -11.73 -1.57 1.05
N ASP A 18 -10.97 -1.56 2.15
CA ASP A 18 -9.50 -1.64 2.08
C ASP A 18 -9.01 -3.08 1.85
N GLY A 19 -9.89 -4.06 2.05
CA GLY A 19 -9.66 -5.44 1.65
C GLY A 19 -8.79 -6.27 2.60
N LEU A 20 -8.55 -5.81 3.82
CA LEU A 20 -7.77 -6.52 4.84
C LEU A 20 -8.44 -7.84 5.27
N THR A 21 -7.66 -8.74 5.88
CA THR A 21 -8.19 -9.92 6.56
C THR A 21 -8.75 -9.55 7.94
N LEU A 22 -9.62 -10.38 8.53
CA LEU A 22 -10.16 -10.12 9.88
C LEU A 22 -9.04 -10.07 10.94
N GLU A 23 -7.97 -10.84 10.76
CA GLU A 23 -6.77 -10.81 11.59
C GLU A 23 -6.04 -9.46 11.48
N GLN A 24 -5.84 -8.96 10.26
CA GLN A 24 -5.23 -7.65 10.05
C GLN A 24 -6.10 -6.54 10.63
N VAL A 25 -7.41 -6.59 10.43
CA VAL A 25 -8.35 -5.64 11.04
C VAL A 25 -8.27 -5.66 12.56
N ALA A 26 -8.17 -6.85 13.17
CA ALA A 26 -7.98 -6.99 14.62
C ALA A 26 -6.69 -6.32 15.10
N LYS A 27 -5.58 -6.50 14.35
CA LYS A 27 -4.30 -5.83 14.62
C LYS A 27 -4.40 -4.31 14.50
N GLU A 28 -5.02 -3.80 13.44
CA GLU A 28 -5.15 -2.36 13.16
C GLU A 28 -6.09 -1.65 14.16
N THR A 29 -7.16 -2.30 14.58
CA THR A 29 -8.16 -1.69 15.48
C THR A 29 -7.92 -1.99 16.96
N GLY A 30 -7.01 -2.91 17.29
CA GLY A 30 -6.78 -3.40 18.65
C GLY A 30 -7.92 -4.24 19.23
N VAL A 31 -8.94 -4.56 18.42
CA VAL A 31 -10.09 -5.38 18.82
C VAL A 31 -9.75 -6.86 18.64
N PRO A 32 -10.10 -7.76 19.58
CA PRO A 32 -9.88 -9.20 19.41
C PRO A 32 -10.53 -9.74 18.13
N GLU A 33 -9.82 -10.57 17.37
CA GLU A 33 -10.30 -11.13 16.09
C GLU A 33 -11.65 -11.84 16.23
N SER A 34 -11.89 -12.55 17.33
CA SER A 34 -13.16 -13.20 17.62
C SER A 34 -14.35 -12.23 17.66
N THR A 35 -14.10 -10.98 18.09
CA THR A 35 -15.11 -9.92 18.14
C THR A 35 -15.37 -9.35 16.75
N VAL A 36 -14.32 -9.09 15.97
CA VAL A 36 -14.42 -8.62 14.58
C VAL A 36 -15.14 -9.66 13.72
N LYS A 37 -14.81 -10.95 13.91
CA LYS A 37 -15.47 -12.07 13.23
C LYS A 37 -16.97 -12.15 13.54
N ARG A 38 -17.35 -11.94 14.81
CA ARG A 38 -18.76 -11.87 15.19
C ARG A 38 -19.47 -10.71 14.51
N TRP A 39 -18.89 -9.51 14.52
CA TRP A 39 -19.48 -8.35 13.83
C TRP A 39 -19.65 -8.57 12.34
N SER A 40 -18.64 -9.13 11.69
CA SER A 40 -18.67 -9.47 10.27
C SER A 40 -19.81 -10.43 9.92
N ALA A 41 -20.08 -11.40 10.79
CA ALA A 41 -21.19 -12.34 10.63
C ALA A 41 -22.55 -11.67 10.89
N ASP A 42 -22.67 -10.89 11.97
CA ASP A 42 -23.92 -10.26 12.40
C ASP A 42 -24.44 -9.23 11.37
N GLU A 43 -23.52 -8.52 10.71
CA GLU A 43 -23.85 -7.43 9.76
C GLU A 43 -23.57 -7.79 8.30
N GLY A 44 -23.19 -9.04 8.00
CA GLY A 44 -23.05 -9.50 6.62
C GLY A 44 -21.90 -8.85 5.84
N TRP A 45 -20.83 -8.41 6.50
CA TRP A 45 -19.71 -7.70 5.84
C TRP A 45 -19.05 -8.52 4.71
N THR A 46 -19.13 -9.86 4.77
CA THR A 46 -18.59 -10.72 3.72
C THR A 46 -19.34 -10.56 2.40
N ASP A 47 -20.67 -10.48 2.45
CA ASP A 47 -21.49 -10.27 1.26
C ASP A 47 -21.28 -8.87 0.70
N GLU A 48 -21.19 -7.87 1.58
CA GLU A 48 -20.88 -6.50 1.20
C GLU A 48 -19.51 -6.39 0.53
N ARG A 49 -18.47 -7.03 1.09
CA ARG A 49 -17.13 -7.08 0.49
C ARG A 49 -17.15 -7.71 -0.90
N ARG A 50 -17.99 -8.74 -1.09
CA ARG A 50 -18.16 -9.37 -2.40
C ARG A 50 -18.82 -8.42 -3.40
N GLU A 51 -19.88 -7.72 -3.00
CA GLU A 51 -20.55 -6.72 -3.84
C GLU A 51 -19.62 -5.56 -4.20
N HIS A 52 -18.86 -5.06 -3.22
CA HIS A 52 -17.87 -4.02 -3.45
C HIS A 52 -16.80 -4.46 -4.46
N LYS A 53 -16.25 -5.67 -4.30
CA LYS A 53 -15.28 -6.23 -5.25
C LYS A 53 -15.86 -6.43 -6.64
N ALA A 54 -17.11 -6.86 -6.76
CA ALA A 54 -17.81 -6.98 -8.03
C ALA A 54 -17.96 -5.62 -8.72
N THR A 55 -18.41 -4.60 -7.97
CA THR A 55 -18.53 -3.22 -8.45
C THR A 55 -17.21 -2.67 -8.95
N LEU A 56 -16.12 -2.85 -8.18
CA LEU A 56 -14.79 -2.44 -8.61
C LEU A 56 -14.32 -3.16 -9.88
N ALA A 57 -14.63 -4.46 -10.02
CA ALA A 57 -14.31 -5.21 -11.22
C ALA A 57 -15.07 -4.68 -12.44
N ASP A 58 -16.34 -4.34 -12.27
CA ASP A 58 -17.15 -3.74 -13.34
C ASP A 58 -16.68 -2.33 -13.70
N ILE A 59 -16.30 -1.49 -12.73
CA ILE A 59 -15.70 -0.18 -12.99
C ILE A 59 -14.41 -0.33 -13.80
N ARG A 60 -13.53 -1.27 -13.44
CA ARG A 60 -12.31 -1.56 -14.21
C ARG A 60 -12.62 -1.99 -15.64
N ARG A 61 -13.59 -2.90 -15.82
CA ARG A 61 -14.04 -3.35 -17.14
C ARG A 61 -14.58 -2.20 -17.98
N ASN A 62 -15.47 -1.39 -17.42
CA ASN A 62 -16.11 -0.27 -18.12
C ASN A 62 -15.09 0.81 -18.49
N THR A 63 -14.12 1.08 -17.61
CA THR A 63 -13.02 2.00 -17.89
C THR A 63 -12.17 1.51 -19.06
N LEU A 64 -11.88 0.21 -19.13
CA LEU A 64 -11.14 -0.38 -20.25
C LEU A 64 -11.94 -0.28 -21.57
N GLN A 65 -13.25 -0.54 -21.53
CA GLN A 65 -14.12 -0.38 -22.70
C GLN A 65 -14.19 1.08 -23.17
N LEU A 66 -14.27 2.02 -22.23
CA LEU A 66 -14.24 3.45 -22.53
C LEU A 66 -12.93 3.83 -23.23
N ARG A 67 -11.78 3.38 -22.70
CA ARG A 67 -10.47 3.59 -23.33
C ARG A 67 -10.42 3.05 -24.76
N LYS A 68 -10.89 1.81 -24.97
CA LYS A 68 -10.98 1.20 -26.30
C LYS A 68 -11.82 2.06 -27.26
N ALA A 69 -12.98 2.55 -26.80
CA ALA A 69 -13.88 3.36 -27.63
C ALA A 69 -13.26 4.71 -28.01
N PHE A 70 -12.58 5.39 -27.08
CA PHE A 70 -11.90 6.66 -27.35
C PHE A 70 -10.75 6.51 -28.36
N VAL A 71 -9.93 5.45 -28.21
CA VAL A 71 -8.86 5.16 -29.18
C VAL A 71 -9.44 4.85 -30.56
N ALA A 72 -10.48 4.02 -30.63
CA ALA A 72 -11.14 3.70 -31.90
C ALA A 72 -11.71 4.96 -32.57
N LYS A 73 -12.35 5.84 -31.80
CA LYS A 73 -12.87 7.12 -32.30
C LYS A 73 -11.74 8.01 -32.84
N ALA A 74 -10.67 8.20 -32.07
CA ALA A 74 -9.51 9.00 -32.47
C ALA A 74 -8.84 8.48 -33.74
N MET A 75 -8.74 7.15 -33.91
CA MET A 75 -8.20 6.54 -35.13
C MET A 75 -9.13 6.71 -36.35
N GLY A 76 -10.43 6.82 -36.13
CA GLY A 76 -11.42 7.01 -37.19
C GLY A 76 -11.55 8.46 -37.64
N SER A 77 -11.55 9.42 -36.71
CA SER A 77 -11.68 10.84 -37.05
C SER A 77 -10.35 11.53 -37.35
N LEU A 78 -9.28 11.11 -36.67
CA LEU A 78 -7.99 11.83 -36.60
C LEU A 78 -8.14 13.32 -36.23
N ASP A 79 -9.29 13.67 -35.63
CA ASP A 79 -9.54 15.02 -35.17
C ASP A 79 -8.64 15.33 -33.96
N PRO A 80 -7.98 16.50 -33.92
CA PRO A 80 -7.09 16.85 -32.82
C PRO A 80 -7.71 16.75 -31.42
N GLN A 81 -9.01 17.02 -31.27
CA GLN A 81 -9.71 16.95 -30.00
C GLN A 81 -9.91 15.50 -29.54
N ASP A 82 -10.29 14.61 -30.47
CA ASP A 82 -10.47 13.18 -30.18
C ASP A 82 -9.14 12.50 -29.85
N VAL A 83 -8.08 12.83 -30.62
CA VAL A 83 -6.72 12.34 -30.36
C VAL A 83 -6.22 12.81 -29.00
N TYR A 84 -6.41 14.10 -28.67
CA TYR A 84 -6.04 14.64 -27.36
C TYR A 84 -6.79 13.95 -26.22
N ALA A 85 -8.10 13.74 -26.35
CA ALA A 85 -8.91 13.07 -25.33
C ALA A 85 -8.42 11.64 -25.08
N ALA A 86 -8.11 10.88 -26.13
CA ALA A 86 -7.57 9.53 -26.00
C ALA A 86 -6.20 9.52 -25.29
N VAL A 87 -5.26 10.40 -25.68
CA VAL A 87 -3.93 10.50 -25.06
C VAL A 87 -4.02 10.90 -23.58
N ARG A 88 -4.91 11.83 -23.23
CA ARG A 88 -5.10 12.26 -21.84
C ARG A 88 -5.66 11.14 -20.96
N LEU A 89 -6.62 10.37 -21.47
CA LEU A 89 -7.18 9.23 -20.75
C LEU A 89 -6.11 8.15 -20.48
N GLU A 90 -5.27 7.87 -21.47
CA GLU A 90 -4.14 6.93 -21.34
C GLU A 90 -3.10 7.41 -20.33
N ALA A 91 -2.76 8.71 -20.34
CA ALA A 91 -1.83 9.28 -19.37
C ALA A 91 -2.35 9.22 -17.93
N LEU A 92 -3.67 9.39 -17.72
CA LEU A 92 -4.29 9.23 -16.40
C LEU A 92 -4.29 7.77 -15.94
N ALA A 93 -4.56 6.82 -16.85
CA ALA A 93 -4.52 5.39 -16.54
C ALA A 93 -3.12 4.94 -16.10
N GLN A 94 -2.06 5.39 -16.77
CA GLN A 94 -0.67 5.08 -16.40
C GLN A 94 -0.29 5.62 -15.02
N ARG A 95 -0.80 6.80 -14.64
CA ARG A 95 -0.56 7.38 -13.30
C ARG A 95 -1.27 6.57 -12.20
N GLY A 96 -2.45 6.03 -12.48
CA GLY A 96 -3.17 5.13 -11.57
C GLY A 96 -2.39 3.84 -11.31
N GLN A 97 -1.91 3.18 -12.37
CA GLN A 97 -1.09 1.96 -12.27
C GLN A 97 0.19 2.18 -11.46
N LYS A 98 0.90 3.29 -11.67
CA LYS A 98 2.11 3.61 -10.88
C LYS A 98 1.84 3.80 -9.39
N LYS A 99 0.63 4.25 -9.00
CA LYS A 99 0.23 4.35 -7.58
C LYS A 99 -0.17 3.00 -7.00
N GLU A 100 -0.84 2.15 -7.78
CA GLU A 100 -1.20 0.78 -7.36
C GLU A 100 0.02 -0.16 -7.29
N GLU A 101 1.03 0.02 -8.13
CA GLU A 101 2.31 -0.70 -8.02
C GLU A 101 3.16 -0.23 -6.84
N GLN A 102 2.90 0.97 -6.32
CA GLN A 102 3.48 1.48 -5.07
C GLN A 102 2.70 1.01 -3.82
N VAL A 103 1.95 -0.11 -3.91
CA VAL A 103 1.42 -0.76 -2.72
C VAL A 103 2.57 -1.18 -1.82
N GLN A 104 2.49 -0.68 -0.60
CA GLN A 104 3.46 -0.75 0.48
C GLN A 104 3.82 -2.21 0.77
N VAL A 105 4.99 -2.64 0.33
CA VAL A 105 5.62 -3.85 0.86
C VAL A 105 5.82 -3.57 2.35
N ASP A 106 5.29 -4.45 3.21
CA ASP A 106 5.54 -4.43 4.66
C ASP A 106 7.01 -4.80 4.90
N VAL A 107 7.88 -3.81 4.68
CA VAL A 107 9.32 -3.93 4.89
C VAL A 107 9.57 -3.62 6.35
N ASP A 108 10.05 -4.62 7.09
CA ASP A 108 10.62 -4.43 8.43
C ASP A 108 11.88 -3.56 8.32
N ARG A 109 11.68 -2.24 8.37
CA ARG A 109 12.75 -1.24 8.20
C ARG A 109 13.85 -1.39 9.26
N PRO A 110 13.54 -1.66 10.54
CA PRO A 110 14.57 -2.01 11.52
C PRO A 110 15.42 -3.19 11.08
N LYS A 111 14.82 -4.29 10.63
CA LYS A 111 15.55 -5.48 10.21
C LYS A 111 16.42 -5.22 8.98
N LEU A 112 15.85 -4.57 7.95
CA LEU A 112 16.58 -4.22 6.72
C LEU A 112 17.79 -3.32 7.00
N PHE A 113 17.63 -2.35 7.90
CA PHE A 113 18.73 -1.47 8.30
C PHE A 113 19.88 -2.25 8.95
N ILE A 114 19.58 -3.23 9.81
CA ILE A 114 20.61 -4.08 10.43
C ILE A 114 21.30 -4.96 9.38
N GLU A 115 20.54 -5.57 8.47
CA GLU A 115 21.10 -6.38 7.37
C GLU A 115 22.05 -5.55 6.49
N ASP A 116 21.68 -4.31 6.15
CA ASP A 116 22.54 -3.39 5.39
C ASP A 116 23.81 -3.00 6.16
N MET A 117 23.70 -2.77 7.47
CA MET A 117 24.86 -2.46 8.33
C MET A 117 25.82 -3.65 8.45
N GLU A 118 25.30 -4.86 8.56
CA GLU A 118 26.11 -6.08 8.58
C GLU A 118 26.83 -6.29 7.24
N PHE A 119 26.14 -6.05 6.12
CA PHE A 119 26.73 -6.12 4.79
C PHE A 119 27.88 -5.10 4.63
N ILE A 120 27.65 -3.85 5.02
CA ILE A 120 28.67 -2.79 4.96
C ILE A 120 29.85 -3.13 5.87
N ALA A 121 29.60 -3.59 7.11
CA ALA A 121 30.65 -3.96 8.05
C ALA A 121 31.48 -5.15 7.52
N SER A 122 30.85 -6.16 6.93
CA SER A 122 31.53 -7.30 6.31
C SER A 122 32.40 -6.84 5.13
N THR A 123 31.86 -5.96 4.28
CA THR A 123 32.58 -5.41 3.14
C THR A 123 33.81 -4.63 3.60
N LEU A 124 33.65 -3.70 4.56
CA LEU A 124 34.76 -2.89 5.09
C LEU A 124 35.82 -3.75 5.80
N LYS A 125 35.41 -4.83 6.49
CA LYS A 125 36.37 -5.75 7.11
C LYS A 125 37.33 -6.36 6.09
N GLU A 126 36.87 -6.59 4.86
CA GLU A 126 37.66 -7.19 3.78
C GLU A 126 38.50 -6.17 3.03
N ILE A 127 37.96 -4.97 2.74
CA ILE A 127 38.58 -4.01 1.83
C ILE A 127 39.18 -2.78 2.51
N ASP A 128 38.67 -2.37 3.68
CA ASP A 128 39.11 -1.18 4.41
C ASP A 128 38.88 -1.31 5.94
N PRO A 129 39.78 -1.99 6.65
CA PRO A 129 39.67 -2.17 8.10
C PRO A 129 39.74 -0.85 8.89
N GLU A 130 40.34 0.21 8.35
CA GLU A 130 40.35 1.53 8.98
C GLU A 130 38.98 2.21 8.84
N GLY A 131 38.34 2.11 7.68
CA GLY A 131 36.96 2.52 7.46
C GLY A 131 35.97 1.83 8.41
N LEU A 132 36.18 0.54 8.71
CA LEU A 132 35.38 -0.20 9.70
C LEU A 132 35.52 0.39 11.11
N LYS A 133 36.72 0.81 11.52
CA LYS A 133 36.94 1.44 12.85
C LYS A 133 36.22 2.77 12.95
N ILE A 134 36.19 3.55 11.87
CA ILE A 134 35.45 4.82 11.81
C ILE A 134 33.95 4.55 11.93
N LEU A 135 33.43 3.59 11.15
CA LEU A 135 32.02 3.19 11.21
C LEU A 135 31.62 2.74 12.63
N ALA A 136 32.44 1.89 13.27
CA ALA A 136 32.19 1.39 14.62
C ALA A 136 32.13 2.52 15.67
N ARG A 137 32.98 3.54 15.56
CA ARG A 137 32.97 4.71 16.46
C ARG A 137 31.71 5.56 16.32
N SER A 138 31.09 5.55 15.15
CA SER A 138 29.89 6.35 14.85
C SER A 138 28.59 5.53 14.90
N PHE A 139 28.66 4.23 15.19
CA PHE A 139 27.51 3.33 15.10
C PHE A 139 26.33 3.79 15.96
N ASP A 140 26.55 4.10 17.24
CA ASP A 140 25.49 4.52 18.15
C ASP A 140 24.81 5.81 17.70
N GLU A 141 25.58 6.76 17.16
CA GLU A 141 25.05 8.01 16.61
C GLU A 141 24.23 7.77 15.33
N ILE A 142 24.70 6.88 14.45
CA ILE A 142 23.97 6.48 13.23
C ILE A 142 22.63 5.84 13.61
N VAL A 143 22.62 4.91 14.56
CA VAL A 143 21.40 4.25 15.05
C VAL A 143 20.45 5.27 15.69
N THR A 144 20.97 6.19 16.50
CA THR A 144 20.18 7.23 17.17
C THR A 144 19.51 8.16 16.14
N ARG A 145 20.26 8.62 15.14
CA ARG A 145 19.71 9.45 14.05
C ARG A 145 18.69 8.70 13.21
N TRP A 146 18.96 7.43 12.90
CA TRP A 146 18.05 6.60 12.14
C TRP A 146 16.71 6.41 12.88
N LYS A 147 16.74 6.13 14.19
CA LYS A 147 15.53 6.06 15.02
C LYS A 147 14.76 7.38 15.02
N ALA A 148 15.44 8.50 15.25
CA ALA A 148 14.82 9.82 15.27
C ALA A 148 14.18 10.25 13.94
N GLN A 149 14.69 9.74 12.80
CA GLN A 149 14.10 9.98 11.48
C GLN A 149 12.88 9.08 11.22
N ASN A 150 12.91 7.83 11.70
CA ASN A 150 11.84 6.87 11.46
C ASN A 150 10.67 7.00 12.45
N GLU A 151 10.89 7.52 13.66
CA GLU A 151 9.81 7.90 14.59
C GLU A 151 8.99 9.12 14.12
N LYS A 152 9.56 9.98 13.26
CA LYS A 152 8.86 11.13 12.66
C LYS A 152 8.08 10.79 11.39
N ALA A 153 8.26 9.57 10.88
CA ALA A 153 7.67 9.09 9.63
C ALA A 153 6.62 7.99 9.82
N ALA A 154 6.32 7.64 11.08
CA ALA A 154 5.22 6.78 11.51
C ALA A 154 4.10 7.66 12.11
#